data_AF-A0A7W6H951-F1
#
_entry.id   AF-A0A7W6H951-F1
#
_cell.length_a   1.000
_cell.length_b   1.000
_cell.length_c   1.000
_cell.angle_alpha   90.00
_cell.angle_beta   90.00
_cell.angle_gamma   90.00
#
_symmetry.space_group_name_H-M   'P 1'
#
loop_
_entity.id
_entity.type
_entity.pdbx_description
1 polymer ?
#
loop_
_entity_poly.entity_id
_entity_poly.type
_entity_poly.pdbx_seq_one_letter_code
_entity_poly.pdbx_strand_id
1 'polypeptide(L)' 'MAGLFLLSERQMARISPFFPLSHGVSRVDDRRVVSGIVYVIRNGLQWKDAPAGYGPH' A
#
# COMPACT_ATOMS: atom_id res chain seq x y z
N MET A 1 -9.81 -12.49 11.83
CA MET A 1 -9.17 -11.30 11.22
C MET A 1 -7.88 -11.78 10.58
N ALA A 2 -7.84 -11.97 9.26
CA ALA A 2 -6.59 -12.29 8.58
C ALA A 2 -5.70 -11.04 8.63
N GLY A 3 -4.47 -11.18 9.11
CA GLY A 3 -3.51 -10.07 9.15
C GLY A 3 -3.34 -9.49 7.75
N LEU A 4 -3.40 -8.17 7.64
CA LEU A 4 -3.12 -7.50 6.36
C LEU A 4 -1.73 -7.90 5.90
N PHE A 5 -1.58 -8.14 4.60
CA PHE A 5 -0.28 -8.23 3.99
C PHE A 5 0.37 -6.85 4.04
N LEU A 6 1.48 -6.73 4.76
CA LEU A 6 2.27 -5.51 4.80
C LEU A 6 3.67 -5.80 4.31
N LEU A 7 4.16 -4.96 3.41
CA LEU A 7 5.57 -4.98 3.03
C LEU A 7 6.43 -4.81 4.28
N SER A 8 7.53 -5.54 4.35
CA SER A 8 8.56 -5.29 5.38
C SER A 8 9.20 -3.92 5.17
N GLU A 9 9.79 -3.36 6.23
CA GLU A 9 10.53 -2.10 6.13
C GLU A 9 11.64 -2.16 5.08
N ARG A 10 12.31 -3.31 4.96
CA ARG A 10 13.34 -3.53 3.93
C ARG A 10 12.77 -3.49 2.52
N GLN A 11 11.60 -4.08 2.28
CA GLN A 11 10.93 -3.99 0.99
C GLN A 11 10.48 -2.55 0.72
N MET A 12 9.96 -1.87 1.73
CA MET A 12 9.54 -0.47 1.61
C MET A 12 10.71 0.44 1.26
N ALA A 13 11.86 0.28 1.92
CA ALA A 13 13.08 1.03 1.65
C ALA A 13 13.60 0.85 0.22
N ARG A 14 13.35 -0.31 -0.40
CA ARG A 14 13.70 -0.54 -1.81
C ARG A 14 12.83 0.25 -2.79
N ILE A 15 11.59 0.55 -2.41
CA ILE A 15 10.60 1.20 -3.30
C ILE A 15 10.55 2.72 -3.06
N SER A 16 10.78 3.16 -1.82
CA SER A 16 10.70 4.56 -1.41
C SER A 16 11.49 5.55 -2.29
N PRO A 17 12.68 5.24 -2.86
CA PRO A 17 13.40 6.18 -3.72
C PRO A 17 12.67 6.52 -5.03
N PHE A 18 11.71 5.69 -5.46
CA PHE A 18 10.94 5.88 -6.69
C PHE A 18 9.65 6.66 -6.48
N PHE A 19 9.39 7.10 -5.26
CA PHE A 19 8.19 7.84 -4.94
C PHE A 19 8.26 9.27 -5.50
N PRO A 20 7.16 9.78 -6.10
CA PRO A 20 7.11 11.16 -6.55
C PRO A 20 7.23 12.12 -5.38
N LEU A 21 7.64 13.36 -5.63
CA LEU A 21 7.58 14.40 -4.61
C LEU A 21 6.11 14.68 -4.23
N SER A 22 5.85 14.90 -2.94
CA SER A 22 4.53 15.31 -2.47
C SER A 22 4.26 16.75 -2.89
N HIS A 23 3.21 16.98 -3.70
CA HIS A 23 2.81 18.31 -4.15
C HIS A 23 1.92 19.04 -3.12
N GLY A 24 2.42 19.20 -1.88
CA GLY A 24 1.72 19.93 -0.81
C GLY A 24 0.70 19.12 0.00
N VAL A 25 0.47 17.85 -0.35
CA VAL A 25 -0.35 16.92 0.45
C VAL A 25 0.55 15.90 1.13
N SER A 26 0.47 15.83 2.46
CA SER A 26 1.21 14.86 3.26
C SER A 26 0.78 13.43 2.96
N ARG A 27 1.77 12.54 2.79
CA ARG A 27 1.55 11.09 2.69
C ARG A 27 1.15 10.55 4.05
N VAL A 28 -0.03 9.94 4.14
CA VAL A 28 -0.60 9.48 5.42
C VAL A 28 -0.01 8.14 5.85
N ASP A 29 0.03 7.15 4.95
CA ASP A 29 0.60 5.82 5.23
C ASP A 29 1.02 5.12 3.94
N ASP A 30 2.22 5.46 3.45
CA ASP A 30 2.76 4.88 2.22
C ASP A 30 2.91 3.36 2.30
N ARG A 31 3.22 2.82 3.49
CA ARG A 31 3.43 1.38 3.67
C ARG A 31 2.13 0.63 3.49
N ARG A 32 1.03 1.09 4.08
CA ARG A 32 -0.30 0.47 3.92
C ARG A 32 -0.80 0.59 2.48
N VAL A 33 -0.68 1.77 1.89
CA VAL A 33 -1.15 2.02 0.50
C VAL A 33 -0.42 1.13 -0.49
N VAL A 34 0.92 1.11 -0.45
CA VAL A 34 1.71 0.28 -1.38
C VAL A 34 1.50 -1.21 -1.13
N SER A 35 1.34 -1.63 0.12
CA SER A 35 1.02 -3.02 0.43
C SER A 35 -0.35 -3.43 -0.13
N GLY A 36 -1.34 -2.53 -0.10
CA GLY A 36 -2.64 -2.72 -0.74
C GLY A 36 -2.54 -2.85 -2.26
N ILE A 37 -1.75 -1.99 -2.92
CA ILE A 37 -1.48 -2.08 -4.36
C ILE A 37 -0.89 -3.45 -4.71
N VAL A 38 0.16 -3.87 -3.99
CA VAL A 38 0.81 -5.17 -4.21
C VAL A 38 -0.15 -6.32 -3.97
N TYR A 39 -1.00 -6.24 -2.94
CA TYR A 39 -2.01 -7.26 -2.65
C TYR A 39 -3.00 -7.41 -3.81
N VAL A 40 -3.52 -6.31 -4.33
CA VAL A 40 -4.48 -6.32 -5.46
C VAL A 40 -3.84 -6.92 -6.71
N ILE A 41 -2.63 -6.50 -7.07
CA ILE A 41 -1.90 -7.02 -8.24
C ILE A 41 -1.58 -8.51 -8.09
N ARG A 42 -1.07 -8.93 -6.92
CA ARG A 42 -0.66 -10.32 -6.66
C ARG A 42 -1.83 -11.31 -6.77
N ASN A 43 -3.03 -10.87 -6.41
CA ASN A 43 -4.23 -11.72 -6.36
C ASN A 43 -5.16 -11.49 -7.57
N GLY A 44 -4.84 -10.59 -8.49
CA GLY A 44 -5.67 -10.28 -9.66
C GLY A 44 -7.04 -9.71 -9.30
N LEU A 45 -7.12 -8.93 -8.21
CA LEU A 45 -8.38 -8.42 -7.66
C LEU A 45 -8.76 -7.06 -8.27
N GLN A 46 -10.03 -6.68 -8.11
CA GLN A 46 -10.44 -5.28 -8.23
C GLN A 46 -10.28 -4.61 -6.86
N TRP A 47 -10.12 -3.28 -6.85
CA TRP A 47 -9.99 -2.52 -5.59
C TRP A 47 -11.17 -2.68 -4.63
N LYS A 48 -12.40 -2.85 -5.16
CA LYS A 48 -13.60 -3.10 -4.34
C LYS A 48 -13.55 -4.42 -3.55
N ASP A 49 -12.73 -5.36 -4.00
CA ASP A 49 -12.57 -6.69 -3.41
C ASP A 49 -11.35 -6.75 -2.46
N ALA A 50 -10.59 -5.65 -2.34
CA ALA A 50 -9.47 -5.56 -1.41
C ALA A 50 -9.97 -5.47 0.05
N PRO A 51 -9.23 -6.01 1.02
CA PRO A 51 -9.55 -5.84 2.43
C PRO A 51 -9.74 -4.37 2.81
N ALA A 52 -10.78 -4.08 3.59
CA ALA A 52 -11.14 -2.72 4.01
C ALA A 52 -9.98 -1.97 4.70
N GLY A 53 -9.04 -2.70 5.32
CA GLY A 53 -7.84 -2.13 5.94
C GLY A 53 -6.89 -1.39 4.98
N TYR A 54 -7.01 -1.56 3.66
CA TYR A 54 -6.22 -0.79 2.69
C TYR A 54 -6.93 0.46 2.16
N GLY A 55 -8.26 0.56 2.30
CA GLY A 55 -9.06 1.67 1.78
C GLY A 55 -9.06 2.90 2.68
N PRO A 56 -9.54 4.06 2.20
CA PRO A 56 -9.89 5.18 3.06
C PRO A 56 -11.03 4.75 4.02
N HIS A 57 -10.94 5.21 5.26
CA HIS A 57 -11.91 4.92 6.33
C HIS A 57 -13.31 5.41 5.99
#